data_AF-A0A918HIT0-F1
#
_entry.id   AF-A0A918HIT0-F1
#
_cell.length_a   1.000
_cell.length_b   1.000
_cell.length_c   1.000
_cell.angle_alpha   90.00
_cell.angle_beta   90.00
_cell.angle_gamma   90.00
#
_symmetry.space_group_name_H-M   'P 1'
#
loop_
_entity.id
_entity.type
_entity.pdbx_description
1 polymer ?
#
loop_
_entity_poly.entity_id
_entity_poly.type
_entity_poly.pdbx_seq_one_letter_code
_entity_poly.pdbx_strand_id
1 'polypeptide(L)' 'MSETNTTMAEPVYLSFPADPPQPAAGCGVCAALDKQRAEARERGDFSAVTDLNVELAAHPKSGSHHRRGQK' A
#
# COMPACT_ATOMS: atom_id res chain seq x y z
N MET A 1 -2.41 43.41 29.66
CA MET A 1 -2.98 42.39 28.77
C MET A 1 -1.83 41.78 27.99
N SER A 2 -1.50 40.50 28.18
CA SER A 2 -0.42 39.85 27.44
C SER A 2 -0.89 39.53 26.03
N GLU A 3 -0.21 40.09 25.05
CA GLU A 3 -0.49 39.94 23.62
C GLU A 3 -0.18 38.50 23.19
N THR A 4 -1.17 37.79 22.67
CA THR A 4 -0.98 36.47 22.06
C THR A 4 -0.23 36.63 20.75
N ASN A 5 1.08 36.43 20.80
CA ASN A 5 1.94 36.43 19.64
C ASN A 5 1.61 35.22 18.74
N THR A 6 1.01 35.46 17.57
CA THR A 6 0.67 34.46 16.55
C THR A 6 1.82 34.27 15.55
N THR A 7 3.06 34.13 16.02
CA THR A 7 4.18 33.79 15.13
C THR A 7 3.98 32.39 14.58
N MET A 8 4.01 32.27 13.25
CA MET A 8 3.88 30.99 12.55
C MET A 8 4.99 30.05 13.01
N ALA A 9 4.63 28.81 13.39
CA ALA A 9 5.60 27.79 13.75
C ALA A 9 6.54 27.47 12.58
N GLU A 10 7.74 26.98 12.89
CA GLU A 10 8.70 26.55 11.87
C GLU A 10 8.11 25.45 10.97
N PRO A 11 8.52 25.37 9.68
CA PRO A 11 8.03 24.36 8.76
C PRO A 11 8.31 22.94 9.24
N VAL A 12 7.30 22.07 9.18
CA VAL A 12 7.46 20.63 9.43
C VAL A 12 8.04 19.97 8.18
N TYR A 13 9.14 19.23 8.35
CA TYR A 13 9.74 18.44 7.27
C TYR A 13 9.19 17.02 7.27
N LEU A 14 8.61 16.59 6.15
CA LEU A 14 8.10 15.23 5.96
C LEU A 14 9.01 14.46 5.00
N SER A 15 9.21 13.18 5.29
CA SER A 15 9.90 12.24 4.39
C SER A 15 9.03 11.91 3.18
N PHE A 16 9.66 11.48 2.09
CA PHE A 16 8.94 10.95 0.94
C PHE A 16 8.14 9.69 1.31
N PRO A 17 6.96 9.49 0.69
CA PRO A 17 6.22 8.26 0.86
C PRO A 17 7.04 7.06 0.36
N ALA A 18 6.83 5.92 1.02
CA ALA A 18 7.48 4.67 0.63
C ALA A 18 7.02 4.22 -0.76
N ASP A 19 7.88 3.48 -1.45
CA ASP A 19 7.55 2.85 -2.72
C ASP A 19 6.40 1.84 -2.57
N PRO A 20 5.59 1.66 -3.63
CA PRO A 20 4.51 0.69 -3.62
C PRO A 20 5.04 -0.73 -3.40
N PRO A 21 4.24 -1.59 -2.72
CA PRO A 21 4.65 -2.95 -2.40
C PRO A 21 4.96 -3.76 -3.66
N GLN A 22 5.99 -4.58 -3.57
CA GLN A 22 6.44 -5.46 -4.64
C GLN A 22 5.90 -6.88 -4.42
N PRO A 23 5.50 -7.58 -5.50
CA PRO A 23 5.04 -8.95 -5.43
C PRO A 23 6.16 -9.90 -4.99
N ALA A 24 5.82 -10.93 -4.21
CA ALA A 24 6.76 -11.97 -3.84
C ALA A 24 7.05 -12.89 -5.05
N ALA A 25 8.33 -13.18 -5.28
CA ALA A 25 8.75 -14.09 -6.35
C ALA A 25 8.16 -15.48 -6.14
N GLY A 26 7.55 -16.05 -7.19
CA GLY A 26 6.95 -17.39 -7.15
C GLY A 26 5.59 -17.50 -6.45
N CYS A 27 5.01 -16.40 -5.96
CA CYS A 27 3.65 -16.40 -5.41
C CYS A 27 2.62 -16.00 -6.47
N GLY A 28 1.76 -16.93 -6.86
CA GLY A 28 0.70 -16.68 -7.84
C GLY A 28 -0.33 -15.63 -7.38
N VAL A 29 -0.59 -15.54 -6.06
CA VAL A 29 -1.50 -14.53 -5.50
C VAL A 29 -0.90 -13.13 -5.66
N CYS A 30 0.36 -12.94 -5.28
CA CYS A 30 1.03 -11.66 -5.45
C CYS A 30 1.09 -11.22 -6.93
N ALA A 31 1.35 -12.15 -7.85
CA ALA A 31 1.36 -11.85 -9.29
C ALA A 31 -0.03 -11.44 -9.80
N ALA A 32 -1.10 -12.10 -9.32
CA ALA A 32 -2.47 -11.74 -9.68
C ALA A 32 -2.88 -10.37 -9.13
N LEU A 33 -2.49 -10.03 -7.90
CA LEU A 33 -2.73 -8.71 -7.31
C LEU A 33 -1.98 -7.61 -8.07
N ASP A 34 -0.73 -7.85 -8.47
CA ASP A 34 0.05 -6.90 -9.26
C ASP A 34 -0.58 -6.63 -10.63
N LYS A 35 -1.08 -7.67 -11.31
CA LYS A 35 -1.81 -7.52 -12.57
C LYS A 35 -3.10 -6.70 -12.39
N GLN A 36 -3.92 -7.04 -11.40
CA GLN A 36 -5.14 -6.29 -11.10
C GLN A 36 -4.84 -4.82 -10.78
N ARG A 37 -3.71 -4.55 -10.14
CA ARG A 37 -3.27 -3.20 -9.81
C ARG A 37 -2.91 -2.41 -11.07
N ALA A 38 -2.23 -3.03 -12.02
CA ALA A 38 -1.93 -2.42 -13.31
C ALA A 38 -3.22 -2.09 -14.08
N GLU A 39 -4.15 -3.04 -14.16
CA GLU A 39 -5.46 -2.84 -14.82
C GLU A 39 -6.28 -1.73 -14.16
N ALA A 40 -6.32 -1.65 -12.82
CA ALA A 40 -6.99 -0.58 -12.10
C ALA A 40 -6.37 0.79 -12.41
N ARG A 41 -5.03 0.85 -12.49
CA ARG A 41 -4.31 2.08 -12.85
C ARG A 41 -4.62 2.52 -14.28
N GLU A 42 -4.69 1.59 -15.23
CA GLU A 42 -5.08 1.87 -16.63
C GLU A 42 -6.50 2.42 -16.73
N ARG A 43 -7.43 1.94 -15.89
CA ARG A 43 -8.80 2.47 -15.81
C ARG A 43 -8.90 3.81 -15.07
N GLY A 44 -7.84 4.27 -14.42
CA GLY A 44 -7.87 5.46 -13.55
C GLY A 44 -8.55 5.24 -12.20
N ASP A 45 -8.77 3.98 -11.80
CA ASP A 45 -9.38 3.61 -10.52
C ASP A 45 -8.32 3.54 -9.42
N PHE A 46 -7.92 4.72 -8.93
CA PHE A 46 -6.88 4.82 -7.90
C PHE A 46 -7.32 4.35 -6.51
N SER A 47 -8.64 4.23 -6.27
CA SER A 47 -9.15 3.60 -5.05
C SER A 47 -8.76 2.12 -5.05
N ALA A 48 -9.11 1.42 -6.13
CA ALA A 48 -8.76 0.00 -6.28
C ALA A 48 -7.23 -0.23 -6.29
N VAL A 49 -6.44 0.67 -6.89
CA VAL A 49 -4.96 0.59 -6.82
C VAL A 49 -4.46 0.63 -5.38
N THR A 50 -5.06 1.49 -4.54
CA THR A 50 -4.67 1.62 -3.13
C THR A 50 -5.06 0.38 -2.34
N ASP A 51 -6.26 -0.14 -2.54
CA ASP A 51 -6.73 -1.37 -1.89
C ASP A 51 -5.84 -2.57 -2.25
N LEU A 52 -5.48 -2.72 -3.53
CA LEU A 52 -4.58 -3.77 -4.01
C LEU A 52 -3.15 -3.62 -3.46
N ASN A 53 -2.67 -2.39 -3.24
CA ASN A 53 -1.40 -2.17 -2.55
C ASN A 53 -1.46 -2.67 -1.10
N VAL A 54 -2.54 -2.37 -0.38
CA VAL A 54 -2.73 -2.84 1.00
C VAL A 54 -2.78 -4.37 1.05
N GLU A 55 -3.52 -5.01 0.15
CA GLU A 55 -3.58 -6.48 0.06
C GLU A 55 -2.22 -7.10 -0.25
N LEU A 56 -1.47 -6.53 -1.20
CA LEU A 56 -0.15 -7.02 -1.57
C LEU A 56 0.86 -6.87 -0.42
N ALA A 57 0.75 -5.81 0.38
CA ALA A 57 1.59 -5.59 1.55
C ALA A 57 1.23 -6.54 2.70
N ALA A 58 -0.05 -6.85 2.89
CA ALA A 58 -0.54 -7.76 3.92
C ALA A 58 -0.26 -9.24 3.60
N HIS A 59 -0.06 -9.58 2.32
CA HIS A 59 0.12 -10.95 1.90
C HIS A 59 1.43 -11.56 2.43
N PRO A 60 1.40 -12.72 3.11
CA PRO A 60 2.59 -13.36 3.64
C PRO A 60 3.52 -13.82 2.51
N LYS A 61 4.75 -13.29 2.48
CA LYS A 61 5.74 -13.57 1.44
C LYS A 61 6.40 -14.95 1.59
N SER A 62 6.38 -15.51 2.78
CA SER A 62 7.09 -16.75 3.13
C SER A 62 6.16 -17.97 3.06
N GLY A 63 5.68 -18.33 1.87
CA GLY A 63 5.17 -19.67 1.50
C GLY A 63 4.06 -20.32 2.35
N SER A 64 3.62 -19.71 3.45
CA SER A 64 2.63 -20.24 4.38
C SER A 64 1.24 -19.85 3.88
N HIS A 65 0.91 -20.29 2.67
CA HIS A 65 -0.47 -20.49 2.30
C HIS A 65 -0.92 -21.73 3.06
N HIS A 66 -1.23 -21.58 4.36
CA HIS A 66 -1.89 -22.65 5.10
C HIS A 66 -3.20 -22.94 4.37
N ARG A 67 -3.19 -24.01 3.56
CA ARG A 67 -4.36 -24.58 2.92
C ARG A 67 -5.30 -24.98 4.06
N ARG A 68 -6.19 -24.07 4.46
CA ARG A 68 -7.31 -24.41 5.33
C ARG A 68 -8.10 -25.45 4.58
N GLY A 69 -7.95 -26.71 5.01
CA GLY A 69 -8.54 -27.86 4.36
C GLY A 69 -10.02 -27.65 4.10
N GLN A 70 -10.42 -27.75 2.83
CA GLN A 70 -11.81 -28.01 2.49
C GLN A 70 -11.94 -29.53 2.41
N LYS A 71 -12.74 -30.06 3.33
CA LYS A 71 -13.10 -31.45 3.53
C LYS A 71 -14.33 -31.79 2.68
#